data_AF-A0A350T4Q3-F1
#
_entry.id   AF-A0A350T4Q3-F1
#
_cell.length_a   1.000
_cell.length_b   1.000
_cell.length_c   1.000
_cell.angle_alpha   90.00
_cell.angle_beta   90.00
_cell.angle_gamma   90.00
#
_symmetry.space_group_name_H-M   'P 1'
#
loop_
_entity.id
_entity.type
_entity.pdbx_description
1 polymer ?
#
loop_
_entity_poly.entity_id
_entity_poly.type
_entity_poly.pdbx_seq_one_letter_code
_entity_poly.pdbx_strand_id
1 'polypeptide(L)' 'HFGGPSTYCGHGLGVSNDEPPVLFTGDRTILRPGMYITPEPGLYRHP' A
#
# COMPACT_ATOMS: atom_id res chain seq x y z
N HIS A 1 3.02 17.23 3.55
CA HIS A 1 3.97 16.57 2.62
C HIS A 1 3.26 15.35 2.04
N PHE A 2 2.98 15.36 0.74
CA PHE A 2 2.52 14.18 -0.01
C PHE A 2 3.75 13.51 -0.64
N GLY A 3 3.81 12.18 -0.75
CA GLY A 3 4.92 11.47 -1.40
C GLY A 3 5.90 10.71 -0.47
N GLY A 4 5.61 10.58 0.83
CA GLY A 4 6.37 9.69 1.72
C GLY A 4 5.93 8.22 1.61
N PRO A 5 6.58 7.28 2.31
CA PRO A 5 6.18 5.87 2.34
C PRO A 5 4.70 5.65 2.71
N SER A 6 4.12 6.56 3.50
CA SER A 6 2.70 6.57 3.87
C SER A 6 1.74 7.00 2.74
N THR A 7 2.23 7.24 1.52
CA THR A 7 1.42 7.59 0.33
C THR A 7 1.54 6.58 -0.80
N TYR A 8 2.06 5.38 -0.51
CA TYR A 8 1.98 4.25 -1.43
C TYR A 8 0.52 3.85 -1.68
N CYS A 9 0.27 3.11 -2.75
CA CYS A 9 -1.09 2.82 -3.22
C CYS A 9 -1.84 1.80 -2.34
N GLY A 10 -1.27 1.40 -1.20
CA GLY A 10 -1.82 0.35 -0.34
C GLY A 10 -0.80 -0.45 0.44
N HIS A 11 -1.31 -1.31 1.31
CA HIS A 11 -0.54 -2.26 2.10
C HIS A 11 -1.37 -3.53 2.41
N GLY A 12 -0.72 -4.54 2.99
CA GLY A 12 -1.36 -5.71 3.53
C GLY A 12 -2.09 -5.39 4.82
N LEU A 13 -3.19 -6.09 5.07
CA LEU A 13 -3.98 -5.96 6.29
C LEU A 13 -4.21 -7.34 6.92
N GLY A 14 -4.11 -7.38 8.25
CA GLY A 14 -4.29 -8.60 9.02
C GLY A 14 -4.62 -8.31 10.48
N VAL A 15 -3.72 -8.67 11.38
CA VAL A 15 -3.83 -8.38 12.82
C VAL A 15 -3.34 -6.96 13.11
N SER A 16 -2.32 -6.52 12.38
CA SER A 16 -1.82 -5.15 12.35
C SER A 16 -2.51 -4.36 11.25
N ASN A 17 -2.57 -3.05 11.47
CA ASN A 17 -3.15 -2.11 10.51
C ASN A 17 -2.22 -1.84 9.33
N ASP A 18 -0.92 -2.11 9.45
CA ASP A 18 0.04 -2.05 8.35
C ASP A 18 0.87 -3.34 8.35
N GLU A 19 0.78 -4.11 7.27
CA GLU A 19 1.53 -5.35 7.07
C GLU A 19 2.01 -5.47 5.62
N PRO A 20 3.07 -6.25 5.33
CA PRO A 20 3.40 -6.63 3.97
C PRO A 20 2.30 -7.49 3.31
N PRO A 21 2.15 -7.47 1.97
CA PRO A 21 2.95 -6.71 1.01
C PRO A 21 2.53 -5.24 0.90
N VAL A 22 3.45 -4.36 0.50
CA VAL A 22 3.17 -2.94 0.28
C VAL A 22 2.97 -2.67 -1.21
N LEU A 23 1.88 -1.97 -1.58
CA LEU A 23 1.61 -1.61 -2.97
C LEU A 23 2.45 -0.39 -3.40
N PHE A 24 3.74 -0.65 -3.63
CA PHE A 24 4.69 0.31 -4.20
C PHE A 24 5.58 -0.36 -5.24
N THR A 25 6.16 0.43 -6.15
CA THR A 25 6.91 -0.08 -7.32
C THR A 25 8.17 -0.89 -6.99
N GLY A 26 8.68 -0.83 -5.76
CA GLY A 26 9.85 -1.59 -5.33
C GLY A 26 9.54 -2.85 -4.51
N ASP A 27 8.28 -3.09 -4.11
CA ASP A 27 7.91 -4.37 -3.51
C ASP A 27 7.76 -5.41 -4.62
N ARG A 28 8.45 -6.54 -4.48
CA ARG A 28 8.47 -7.64 -5.47
C ARG A 28 7.73 -8.88 -4.99
N THR A 29 6.99 -8.76 -3.90
CA THR A 29 6.19 -9.86 -3.35
C THR A 29 5.18 -10.33 -4.39
N ILE A 30 5.26 -11.62 -4.77
CA ILE A 30 4.28 -12.22 -5.68
C ILE A 30 3.00 -12.49 -4.90
N LEU A 31 1.91 -11.82 -5.27
CA LEU A 31 0.60 -12.02 -4.67
C LEU A 31 0.14 -13.47 -4.83
N ARG A 32 -0.44 -14.01 -3.75
CA ARG A 32 -0.99 -15.37 -3.69
C ARG A 32 -2.44 -15.33 -3.22
N PRO A 33 -3.28 -16.28 -3.65
CA PRO A 33 -4.64 -16.39 -3.13
C PRO A 33 -4.66 -16.43 -1.60
N GLY A 34 -5.55 -15.66 -0.98
CA GLY A 34 -5.68 -15.53 0.47
C GLY A 34 -4.97 -14.33 1.10
N MET A 35 -4.10 -13.63 0.36
CA MET A 35 -3.57 -12.33 0.81
C MET A 35 -4.66 -11.26 0.81
N TYR A 36 -4.66 -10.39 1.81
CA TYR A 36 -5.59 -9.28 1.95
C TYR A 36 -4.82 -7.95 1.91
N ILE A 37 -5.23 -7.04 1.02
CA ILE A 37 -4.54 -5.79 0.71
C ILE A 37 -5.55 -4.65 0.53
N THR A 38 -5.13 -3.42 0.81
CA THR A 38 -5.93 -2.19 0.67
C THR A 38 -5.53 -1.41 -0.59
N PRO A 39 -6.31 -1.41 -1.68
CA PRO A 39 -6.03 -0.53 -2.81
C PRO A 39 -6.53 0.90 -2.53
N GLU A 40 -5.62 1.81 -2.19
CA GLU A 40 -5.94 3.17 -1.69
C GLU A 40 -5.16 4.28 -2.43
N PRO A 41 -5.25 4.41 -3.77
CA PRO A 41 -4.54 5.47 -4.50
C PRO A 41 -5.13 6.87 -4.18
N GLY A 42 -4.33 7.74 -3.57
CA GLY A 42 -4.70 9.12 -3.30
C GLY A 42 -4.40 10.08 -4.46
N LEU A 43 -5.39 10.87 -4.87
CA LEU A 43 -5.22 11.98 -5.83
C LEU A 43 -5.30 13.31 -5.08
N TYR A 44 -4.16 13.94 -4.85
CA TYR A 44 -4.08 15.22 -4.16
C TYR A 44 -3.80 16.34 -5.15
N ARG A 45 -4.65 17.38 -5.17
CA ARG A 45 -4.32 18.65 -5.84
C ARG A 45 -3.60 19.52 -4.81
N HIS A 46 -2.32 19.77 -5.04
CA HIS A 46 -1.60 20.80 -4.32
C HIS A 46 -1.97 22.17 -4.92
N PRO A 47 -2.28 23.20 -4.12
CA PRO A 47 -2.40 24.57 -4.63
C PRO A 47 -1.08 25.07 -5.22
#